data_AF-A0A520Z1L1-F1
#
_entry.id   AF-A0A520Z1L1-F1
#
_cell.length_a   1.000
_cell.length_b   1.000
_cell.length_c   1.000
_cell.angle_alpha   90.00
_cell.angle_beta   90.00
_cell.angle_gamma   90.00
#
_symmetry.space_group_name_H-M   'P 1'
#
loop_
_entity.id
_entity.type
_entity.pdbx_description
1 polymer ?
#
loop_
_entity_poly.entity_id
_entity_poly.type
_entity_poly.pdbx_seq_one_letter_code
_entity_poly.pdbx_strand_id
1 'polypeptide(L)'
;MKFVYPIIPFVIFTMLPYNLLLAQAVKKEAQSPSSQKESLPKTRANATKNKLCPECNRVYPGDINFCSIDGKQLVDFSSEDFICPTCKEKANPGEKFCKKDGTPLVHITSSAGEAITGSPASATPEERAKEAMAHFMEGNRLREEGKEFELALEEYKKAEMLNAEIPALQFHMGGIYWKLGNQREALAHLDKCKKLLEAQPPEIKSDESYQKTMQDVTLYISKLEKGLNPSEKKQRVEVALAIRDEKMKKALTENREKWNQMVLVPEGKFVMGTGEDEFIPEETPQHEVYLDAYYIDKYEVTNAQYWEFLQYIKNTGDHGKCYSGEPKGKDHTPGTPHTGWDYPYFDYPDYPVSRVDWYDAYAYAAWAGKRLPTEAEWEKAARGTDGRRFPWGNVWETSRCNVGTDASLSVGSFESGISIYGCLDMIGSVSEWCNDWYHPEYYHNSPSVNPKGPEISTGLRIIKGGSLFAPYAYKMRCAVRIFGKPEDRNKSIGFRCAKDYKPDTNKVIKESEKP
;
A
#
# COMPACT_ATOMS: atom_id res chain seq x y z
N MET A 1 40.90 -33.44 -13.26
CA MET A 1 41.18 -33.48 -11.81
C MET A 1 39.85 -33.43 -11.07
N LYS A 2 39.51 -34.51 -10.35
CA LYS A 2 38.33 -34.58 -9.47
C LYS A 2 38.73 -33.99 -8.11
N PHE A 3 37.95 -33.06 -7.57
CA PHE A 3 38.01 -32.70 -6.16
C PHE A 3 36.64 -32.90 -5.52
N VAL A 4 36.65 -33.76 -4.52
CA VAL A 4 35.54 -34.10 -3.62
C VAL A 4 35.82 -33.36 -2.31
N TYR A 5 34.84 -32.63 -1.77
CA TYR A 5 34.86 -32.16 -0.39
C TYR A 5 33.51 -32.51 0.28
N PRO A 6 33.50 -33.13 1.46
CA PRO A 6 32.28 -33.53 2.14
C PRO A 6 31.73 -32.41 3.04
N ILE A 7 30.40 -32.43 3.17
CA ILE A 7 29.58 -31.56 4.01
C ILE A 7 29.55 -32.11 5.45
N ILE A 8 29.80 -31.25 6.44
CA ILE A 8 29.47 -31.48 7.86
C ILE A 8 28.71 -30.25 8.37
N PRO A 9 27.52 -30.40 9.00
CA PRO A 9 26.82 -29.29 9.64
C PRO A 9 27.25 -29.17 11.12
N PHE A 10 27.61 -27.96 11.54
CA PHE A 10 27.85 -27.64 12.96
C PHE A 10 26.64 -26.89 13.50
N VAL A 11 25.92 -27.53 14.42
CA VAL A 11 24.94 -26.94 15.32
C VAL A 11 25.65 -26.65 16.64
N ILE A 12 25.68 -25.39 17.08
CA ILE A 12 25.88 -25.07 18.51
C ILE A 12 24.80 -24.07 18.92
N PHE A 13 23.87 -24.57 19.73
CA PHE A 13 23.04 -23.81 20.65
C PHE A 13 23.90 -23.44 21.87
N THR A 14 23.93 -22.17 22.26
CA THR A 14 24.51 -21.74 23.55
C THR A 14 23.38 -21.50 24.57
N MET A 15 23.25 -22.42 25.52
CA MET A 15 22.48 -22.26 26.76
C MET A 15 23.28 -22.93 27.88
N LEU A 16 23.61 -22.17 28.93
CA LEU A 16 24.08 -22.61 30.25
C LEU A 16 24.11 -21.35 31.16
N PRO A 17 24.05 -21.48 32.51
CA PRO A 17 23.07 -22.25 33.30
C PRO A 17 22.70 -21.51 34.61
N TYR A 18 21.68 -21.97 35.36
CA TYR A 18 21.77 -21.93 36.83
C TYR A 18 21.06 -23.14 37.46
N ASN A 19 21.73 -23.69 38.45
CA ASN A 19 21.62 -25.05 38.98
C ASN A 19 20.54 -25.23 40.07
N LEU A 20 20.05 -26.48 40.08
CA LEU A 20 19.68 -27.34 41.21
C LEU A 20 18.56 -26.93 42.19
N LEU A 21 17.56 -27.81 42.33
CA LEU A 21 17.46 -28.73 43.48
C LEU A 21 16.28 -29.72 43.36
N LEU A 22 16.61 -31.00 43.64
CA LEU A 22 15.82 -32.08 44.26
C LEU A 22 15.02 -33.09 43.40
N ALA A 23 15.52 -34.34 43.55
CA ALA A 23 14.85 -35.65 43.67
C ALA A 23 14.14 -36.23 42.42
N GLN A 24 14.80 -37.13 41.68
CA GLN A 24 14.79 -38.61 41.86
C GLN A 24 13.40 -39.25 41.69
N ALA A 25 13.16 -39.87 40.53
CA ALA A 25 13.07 -41.33 40.31
C ALA A 25 11.60 -41.83 40.47
N VAL A 26 10.94 -42.60 39.60
CA VAL A 26 11.22 -43.88 38.92
C VAL A 26 10.10 -44.02 37.85
N LYS A 27 10.39 -44.16 36.54
CA LYS A 27 10.53 -45.38 35.71
C LYS A 27 9.28 -46.30 35.54
N LYS A 28 9.05 -46.62 34.25
CA LYS A 28 8.32 -47.74 33.59
C LYS A 28 6.83 -47.52 33.29
N GLU A 29 6.44 -47.35 32.02
CA GLU A 29 6.33 -48.33 30.92
C GLU A 29 5.36 -49.48 31.23
N ALA A 30 4.22 -49.55 30.52
CA ALA A 30 4.05 -50.42 29.36
C ALA A 30 2.56 -50.73 29.09
N GLN A 31 2.16 -50.45 27.84
CA GLN A 31 1.41 -51.33 26.93
C GLN A 31 0.03 -51.92 27.32
N SER A 32 -0.94 -51.55 26.47
CA SER A 32 -2.12 -52.28 25.96
C SER A 32 -1.85 -53.77 25.59
N PRO A 33 -2.77 -54.62 25.05
CA PRO A 33 -4.10 -54.35 24.47
C PRO A 33 -5.20 -55.46 24.58
N SER A 34 -6.38 -55.17 23.98
CA SER A 34 -7.32 -56.11 23.34
C SER A 34 -8.18 -57.02 24.27
N SER A 35 -9.40 -57.48 23.98
CA SER A 35 -10.28 -57.52 22.80
C SER A 35 -11.70 -57.94 23.23
N GLN A 36 -12.72 -57.55 22.43
CA GLN A 36 -13.97 -58.28 22.00
C GLN A 36 -14.82 -59.07 23.05
N LYS A 37 -16.17 -59.11 23.06
CA LYS A 37 -17.22 -58.97 22.03
C LYS A 37 -18.63 -58.97 22.69
N GLU A 38 -19.57 -58.23 22.08
CA GLU A 38 -21.02 -58.47 21.86
C GLU A 38 -22.04 -58.83 22.99
N SER A 39 -23.06 -57.98 23.17
CA SER A 39 -24.49 -58.26 22.84
C SER A 39 -25.42 -57.05 23.11
N LEU A 40 -26.39 -56.84 22.21
CA LEU A 40 -27.48 -55.82 22.18
C LEU A 40 -28.83 -56.46 22.61
N PRO A 41 -29.99 -55.76 22.72
CA PRO A 41 -30.26 -54.31 22.77
C PRO A 41 -31.27 -53.89 23.88
N LYS A 42 -31.25 -52.62 24.32
CA LYS A 42 -32.49 -51.92 24.74
C LYS A 42 -32.49 -50.48 24.24
N THR A 43 -33.62 -50.12 23.67
CA THR A 43 -33.99 -48.90 22.98
C THR A 43 -33.86 -47.63 23.84
N ARG A 44 -33.21 -46.59 23.31
CA ARG A 44 -33.41 -45.19 23.72
C ARG A 44 -33.19 -44.28 22.52
N ALA A 45 -34.11 -43.32 22.38
CA ALA A 45 -34.12 -42.31 21.33
C ALA A 45 -32.79 -41.53 21.27
N ASN A 46 -32.11 -41.55 20.13
CA ASN A 46 -30.92 -40.74 19.89
C ASN A 46 -31.34 -39.32 19.51
N ALA A 47 -31.19 -38.37 20.43
CA ALA A 47 -30.89 -37.00 20.05
C ALA A 47 -29.46 -37.01 19.50
N THR A 48 -29.28 -36.78 18.20
CA THR A 48 -27.97 -36.69 17.56
C THR A 48 -27.23 -35.49 18.16
N LYS A 49 -26.30 -35.72 19.08
CA LYS A 49 -25.44 -34.67 19.64
C LYS A 49 -24.59 -34.10 18.52
N ASN A 50 -24.56 -32.77 18.39
CA ASN A 50 -23.70 -32.10 17.44
C ASN A 50 -22.22 -32.35 17.79
N LYS A 51 -21.33 -32.32 16.80
CA LYS A 51 -19.89 -32.57 16.98
C LYS A 51 -19.06 -31.35 16.56
N LEU A 52 -18.01 -31.03 17.28
CA LEU A 52 -17.13 -29.87 17.08
C LEU A 52 -15.79 -30.31 16.49
N CYS A 53 -15.24 -29.55 15.53
CA CYS A 53 -13.84 -29.71 15.14
C CYS A 53 -12.93 -28.99 16.16
N PRO A 54 -11.96 -29.65 16.80
CA PRO A 54 -11.08 -29.02 17.79
C PRO A 54 -10.08 -28.00 17.21
N GLU A 55 -9.94 -27.92 15.88
CA GLU A 55 -8.99 -27.00 15.23
C GLU A 55 -9.67 -25.77 14.62
N CYS A 56 -10.73 -25.98 13.82
CA CYS A 56 -11.45 -24.88 13.18
C CYS A 56 -12.73 -24.47 13.92
N ASN A 57 -13.07 -25.13 15.04
CA ASN A 57 -14.26 -24.87 15.86
C ASN A 57 -15.60 -24.93 15.11
N ARG A 58 -15.64 -25.59 13.96
CA ARG A 58 -16.88 -25.80 13.19
C ARG A 58 -17.70 -26.92 13.80
N VAL A 59 -19.00 -26.68 13.97
CA VAL A 59 -19.95 -27.67 14.47
C VAL A 59 -20.61 -28.39 13.30
N TYR A 60 -20.71 -29.70 13.42
CA TYR A 60 -21.27 -30.63 12.46
C TYR A 60 -22.45 -31.38 13.08
N PRO A 61 -23.42 -31.81 12.28
CA PRO A 61 -24.46 -32.73 12.74
C PRO A 61 -23.80 -34.05 13.20
N GLY A 62 -24.41 -34.72 14.18
CA GLY A 62 -23.78 -35.83 14.91
C GLY A 62 -23.42 -37.08 14.08
N ASP A 63 -23.84 -37.13 12.82
CA ASP A 63 -23.52 -38.18 11.84
C ASP A 63 -22.18 -37.94 11.10
N ILE A 64 -21.61 -36.73 11.17
CA ILE A 64 -20.32 -36.41 10.57
C ILE A 64 -19.22 -36.61 11.62
N ASN A 65 -18.16 -37.35 11.26
CA ASN A 65 -17.06 -37.69 12.17
C ASN A 65 -15.75 -36.96 11.88
N PHE A 66 -15.64 -36.31 10.71
CA PHE A 66 -14.42 -35.64 10.26
C PHE A 66 -14.72 -34.25 9.70
N CYS A 67 -13.83 -33.31 9.98
CA CYS A 67 -13.95 -31.94 9.51
C CYS A 67 -13.75 -31.84 7.99
N SER A 68 -14.70 -31.21 7.31
CA SER A 68 -14.63 -30.92 5.87
C SER A 68 -13.59 -29.87 5.46
N ILE A 69 -12.95 -29.18 6.41
CA ILE A 69 -11.93 -28.15 6.16
C ILE A 69 -10.53 -28.70 6.40
N ASP A 70 -10.30 -29.33 7.56
CA ASP A 70 -8.97 -29.75 8.01
C ASP A 70 -8.80 -31.28 8.15
N GLY A 71 -9.87 -32.06 7.94
CA GLY A 71 -9.84 -33.52 7.98
C GLY A 71 -9.73 -34.14 9.39
N LYS A 72 -9.69 -33.35 10.47
CA LYS A 72 -9.55 -33.89 11.83
C LYS A 72 -10.86 -34.46 12.37
N GLN A 73 -10.72 -35.41 13.31
CA GLN A 73 -11.84 -36.08 13.95
C GLN A 73 -12.60 -35.10 14.87
N LEU A 74 -13.94 -35.14 14.78
CA LEU A 74 -14.84 -34.26 15.51
C LEU A 74 -15.17 -34.84 16.89
N VAL A 75 -15.37 -33.97 17.89
CA VAL A 75 -15.67 -34.33 19.29
C VAL A 75 -17.10 -33.96 19.66
N ASP A 76 -17.75 -34.71 20.55
CA ASP A 76 -19.14 -34.43 20.95
C ASP A 76 -19.28 -33.07 21.65
N PHE A 77 -20.30 -32.29 21.26
CA PHE A 77 -20.57 -30.94 21.76
C PHE A 77 -22.03 -30.77 22.22
N SER A 78 -22.22 -30.10 23.35
CA SER A 78 -23.51 -29.76 23.96
C SER A 78 -23.69 -28.23 23.92
N SER A 79 -24.76 -27.73 23.30
CA SER A 79 -25.01 -26.29 23.18
C SER A 79 -25.52 -25.69 24.49
N GLU A 80 -24.73 -24.83 25.10
CA GLU A 80 -25.24 -23.83 26.06
C GLU A 80 -25.79 -22.63 25.26
N ASP A 81 -26.98 -22.14 25.64
CA ASP A 81 -27.65 -21.04 24.95
C ASP A 81 -27.07 -19.69 25.42
N PHE A 82 -26.23 -19.12 24.57
CA PHE A 82 -25.68 -17.77 24.75
C PHE A 82 -26.48 -16.75 23.92
N ILE A 83 -26.66 -15.53 24.44
CA ILE A 83 -27.33 -14.42 23.75
C ILE A 83 -26.45 -13.17 23.76
N CYS A 84 -26.50 -12.40 22.67
CA CYS A 84 -25.89 -11.08 22.65
C CYS A 84 -26.70 -10.09 23.50
N PRO A 85 -26.10 -9.42 24.51
CA PRO A 85 -26.83 -8.46 25.34
C PRO A 85 -27.30 -7.24 24.55
N THR A 86 -26.62 -6.90 23.44
CA THR A 86 -26.86 -5.71 22.62
C THR A 86 -27.87 -5.98 21.50
N CYS A 87 -27.59 -6.92 20.59
CA CYS A 87 -28.45 -7.19 19.44
C CYS A 87 -29.56 -8.23 19.69
N LYS A 88 -29.56 -8.88 20.87
CA LYS A 88 -30.52 -9.92 21.29
C LYS A 88 -30.58 -11.17 20.41
N GLU A 89 -29.63 -11.34 19.48
CA GLU A 89 -29.52 -12.56 18.67
C GLU A 89 -28.91 -13.69 19.50
N LYS A 90 -29.46 -14.91 19.34
CA LYS A 90 -28.89 -16.13 19.94
C LYS A 90 -27.58 -16.48 19.23
N ALA A 91 -26.58 -16.84 20.02
CA ALA A 91 -25.29 -17.29 19.56
C ALA A 91 -25.38 -18.67 18.90
N ASN A 92 -24.53 -18.92 17.90
CA ASN A 92 -24.32 -20.29 17.45
C ASN A 92 -23.49 -21.08 18.48
N PRO A 93 -23.68 -22.40 18.57
CA PRO A 93 -22.81 -23.32 19.32
C PRO A 93 -21.31 -22.99 19.26
N GLY A 94 -20.71 -22.63 20.39
CA GLY A 94 -19.26 -22.36 20.52
C GLY A 94 -18.83 -20.89 20.30
N GLU A 95 -19.74 -19.99 19.94
CA GLU A 95 -19.44 -18.56 19.85
C GLU A 95 -19.33 -17.93 21.25
N LYS A 96 -18.24 -17.18 21.50
CA LYS A 96 -18.02 -16.42 22.75
C LYS A 96 -18.33 -14.93 22.60
N PHE A 97 -18.42 -14.44 21.37
CA PHE A 97 -18.72 -13.05 21.04
C PHE A 97 -19.77 -12.96 19.94
N CYS A 98 -20.59 -11.91 19.98
CA CYS A 98 -21.58 -11.64 18.96
C CYS A 98 -20.92 -11.33 17.61
N LYS A 99 -21.35 -12.01 16.55
CA LYS A 99 -20.89 -11.75 15.18
C LYS A 99 -21.18 -10.34 14.66
N LYS A 100 -22.18 -9.67 15.21
CA LYS A 100 -22.68 -8.38 14.71
C LYS A 100 -21.95 -7.19 15.32
N ASP A 101 -21.74 -7.25 16.63
CA ASP A 101 -21.20 -6.12 17.40
C ASP A 101 -19.95 -6.45 18.22
N GLY A 102 -19.50 -7.72 18.24
CA GLY A 102 -18.31 -8.15 18.96
C GLY A 102 -18.48 -8.19 20.48
N THR A 103 -19.69 -7.97 21.01
CA THR A 103 -19.90 -8.00 22.46
C THR A 103 -19.80 -9.43 23.03
N PRO A 104 -19.25 -9.63 24.24
CA PRO A 104 -19.24 -10.92 24.90
C PRO A 104 -20.67 -11.46 25.05
N LEU A 105 -20.87 -12.72 24.69
CA LEU A 105 -22.18 -13.34 24.80
C LEU A 105 -22.43 -13.77 26.26
N VAL A 106 -23.68 -13.63 26.71
CA VAL A 106 -24.08 -13.97 28.08
C VAL A 106 -24.98 -15.20 28.09
N HIS A 107 -24.88 -16.02 29.13
CA HIS A 107 -25.75 -17.18 29.32
C HIS A 107 -27.19 -16.70 29.59
N ILE A 108 -28.21 -17.44 29.13
CA ILE A 108 -29.63 -17.09 29.34
C ILE A 108 -30.05 -17.11 30.83
N THR A 109 -29.16 -17.41 31.76
CA THR A 109 -29.43 -17.43 33.20
C THR A 109 -28.27 -16.89 34.02
N SER A 110 -28.07 -15.57 34.07
CA SER A 110 -27.59 -14.94 35.32
C SER A 110 -27.81 -13.43 35.33
N SER A 111 -28.33 -13.02 36.48
CA SER A 111 -28.42 -11.68 37.02
C SER A 111 -27.08 -10.94 37.01
N ALA A 112 -27.21 -9.61 36.88
CA ALA A 112 -26.17 -8.60 36.90
C ALA A 112 -25.08 -8.84 37.97
N GLY A 113 -23.82 -8.81 37.51
CA GLY A 113 -22.62 -8.75 38.34
C GLY A 113 -21.99 -7.36 38.26
N GLU A 114 -21.40 -6.95 39.37
CA GLU A 114 -21.11 -5.60 39.82
C GLU A 114 -20.09 -4.81 38.99
N ALA A 115 -20.28 -3.49 38.96
CA ALA A 115 -19.35 -2.53 38.42
C ALA A 115 -18.11 -2.41 39.33
N ILE A 116 -16.93 -2.67 38.76
CA ILE A 116 -15.65 -2.40 39.40
C ILE A 116 -15.43 -0.88 39.35
N THR A 117 -15.68 -0.21 40.48
CA THR A 117 -15.25 1.16 40.72
C THR A 117 -13.88 1.14 41.40
N GLY A 118 -12.88 1.72 40.73
CA GLY A 118 -11.56 1.94 41.33
C GLY A 118 -10.67 2.73 40.36
N SER A 119 -10.71 4.06 40.45
CA SER A 119 -9.81 4.96 39.73
C SER A 119 -8.77 5.52 40.71
N PRO A 120 -7.46 5.33 40.47
CA PRO A 120 -6.43 6.13 41.13
C PRO A 120 -6.10 7.32 40.23
N ALA A 121 -6.80 8.43 40.42
CA ALA A 121 -6.62 9.69 39.68
C ALA A 121 -5.41 10.53 40.16
N SER A 122 -4.29 9.91 40.56
CA SER A 122 -3.13 10.65 41.10
C SER A 122 -1.75 10.14 40.66
N ALA A 123 -1.65 9.19 39.73
CA ALA A 123 -0.36 8.67 39.26
C ALA A 123 0.25 9.51 38.13
N THR A 124 1.55 9.78 38.23
CA THR A 124 2.35 10.44 37.19
C THR A 124 2.37 9.60 35.89
N PRO A 125 2.66 10.19 34.72
CA PRO A 125 2.76 9.42 33.47
C PRO A 125 3.75 8.25 33.54
N GLU A 126 4.84 8.42 34.30
CA GLU A 126 5.87 7.39 34.49
C GLU A 126 5.37 6.24 35.38
N GLU A 127 4.65 6.54 36.46
CA GLU A 127 4.02 5.52 37.31
C GLU A 127 2.96 4.72 36.55
N ARG A 128 2.13 5.40 35.73
CA ARG A 128 1.16 4.72 34.86
C ARG A 128 1.84 3.83 33.82
N ALA A 129 2.95 4.26 33.24
CA ALA A 129 3.70 3.45 32.28
C ALA A 129 4.31 2.21 32.94
N LYS A 130 4.83 2.34 34.17
CA LYS A 130 5.37 1.23 34.96
C LYS A 130 4.29 0.22 35.35
N GLU A 131 3.14 0.70 35.80
CA GLU A 131 1.99 -0.14 36.16
C GLU A 131 1.41 -0.84 34.92
N ALA A 132 1.29 -0.13 33.79
CA ALA A 132 0.88 -0.72 32.52
C ALA A 132 1.81 -1.88 32.11
N MET A 133 3.13 -1.69 32.28
CA MET A 133 4.11 -2.73 31.98
C MET A 133 3.97 -3.93 32.93
N ALA A 134 3.67 -3.72 34.20
CA ALA A 134 3.43 -4.82 35.14
C ALA A 134 2.23 -5.69 34.71
N HIS A 135 1.10 -5.05 34.39
CA HIS A 135 -0.07 -5.75 33.85
C HIS A 135 0.21 -6.44 32.52
N PHE A 136 0.99 -5.81 31.63
CA PHE A 136 1.40 -6.42 30.37
C PHE A 136 2.25 -7.68 30.57
N MET A 137 3.22 -7.64 31.48
CA MET A 137 4.07 -8.79 31.80
C MET A 137 3.28 -9.93 32.44
N GLU A 138 2.35 -9.62 33.33
CA GLU A 138 1.46 -10.63 33.93
C GLU A 138 0.54 -11.27 32.89
N GLY A 139 -0.02 -10.47 31.97
CA GLY A 139 -0.78 -10.99 30.84
C GLY A 139 0.04 -11.92 29.93
N ASN A 140 1.32 -11.60 29.68
CA ASN A 140 2.24 -12.48 28.94
C ASN A 140 2.47 -13.81 29.67
N ARG A 141 2.67 -13.78 30.99
CA ARG A 141 2.83 -14.97 31.83
C ARG A 141 1.60 -15.89 31.73
N LEU A 142 0.40 -15.33 31.92
CA LEU A 142 -0.88 -16.06 31.83
C LEU A 142 -1.09 -16.69 30.45
N ARG A 143 -0.73 -15.96 29.38
CA ARG A 143 -0.85 -16.44 28.00
C ARG A 143 0.12 -17.57 27.67
N GLU A 144 1.39 -17.44 28.05
CA GLU A 144 2.46 -18.35 27.63
C GLU A 144 2.56 -19.60 28.51
N GLU A 145 2.47 -19.43 29.83
CA GLU A 145 2.61 -20.51 30.79
C GLU A 145 1.27 -21.17 31.10
N GLY A 146 0.26 -20.36 31.43
CA GLY A 146 -1.07 -20.84 31.83
C GLY A 146 -1.97 -21.23 30.66
N LYS A 147 -1.74 -20.66 29.47
CA LYS A 147 -2.68 -20.71 28.32
C LYS A 147 -4.07 -20.19 28.68
N GLU A 148 -4.14 -19.28 29.65
CA GLU A 148 -5.37 -18.68 30.21
C GLU A 148 -5.67 -17.38 29.46
N PHE A 149 -6.18 -17.50 28.23
CA PHE A 149 -6.34 -16.37 27.32
C PHE A 149 -7.32 -15.31 27.82
N GLU A 150 -8.38 -15.70 28.51
CA GLU A 150 -9.36 -14.79 29.09
C GLU A 150 -8.75 -13.93 30.21
N LEU A 151 -8.01 -14.55 31.14
CA LEU A 151 -7.33 -13.83 32.23
C LEU A 151 -6.21 -12.95 31.69
N ALA A 152 -5.45 -13.45 30.71
CA ALA A 152 -4.44 -12.65 30.03
C ALA A 152 -5.07 -11.40 29.36
N LEU A 153 -6.26 -11.54 28.77
CA LEU A 153 -6.98 -10.42 28.18
C LEU A 153 -7.46 -9.40 29.22
N GLU A 154 -7.89 -9.84 30.40
CA GLU A 154 -8.24 -8.94 31.51
C GLU A 154 -7.04 -8.11 31.97
N GLU A 155 -5.87 -8.74 32.13
CA GLU A 155 -4.63 -8.04 32.46
C GLU A 155 -4.20 -7.08 31.35
N TYR A 156 -4.30 -7.49 30.08
CA TYR A 156 -4.01 -6.59 28.96
C TYR A 156 -4.96 -5.40 28.88
N LYS A 157 -6.24 -5.55 29.23
CA LYS A 157 -7.19 -4.43 29.30
C LYS A 157 -6.78 -3.42 30.39
N LYS A 158 -6.31 -3.89 31.54
CA LYS A 158 -5.76 -3.02 32.59
C LYS A 158 -4.52 -2.27 32.07
N ALA A 159 -3.62 -2.97 31.38
CA ALA A 159 -2.45 -2.36 30.76
C ALA A 159 -2.84 -1.29 29.71
N GLU A 160 -3.83 -1.58 28.86
CA GLU A 160 -4.29 -0.65 27.82
C GLU A 160 -4.94 0.61 28.41
N MET A 161 -5.72 0.46 29.48
CA MET A 161 -6.32 1.61 30.18
C MET A 161 -5.26 2.56 30.75
N LEU A 162 -4.10 2.03 31.15
CA LEU A 162 -2.99 2.80 31.71
C LEU A 162 -2.08 3.37 30.61
N ASN A 163 -1.79 2.57 29.58
CA ASN A 163 -0.99 2.97 28.42
C ASN A 163 -1.39 2.19 27.15
N ALA A 164 -2.20 2.85 26.33
CA ALA A 164 -2.68 2.33 25.05
C ALA A 164 -1.63 2.28 23.93
N GLU A 165 -0.50 2.98 24.08
CA GLU A 165 0.47 3.27 23.01
C GLU A 165 1.59 2.21 22.92
N ILE A 166 1.40 1.03 23.52
CA ILE A 166 2.38 -0.07 23.50
C ILE A 166 2.07 -1.00 22.30
N PRO A 167 2.90 -1.05 21.23
CA PRO A 167 2.59 -1.86 20.05
C PRO A 167 2.48 -3.36 20.36
N ALA A 168 3.37 -3.88 21.21
CA ALA A 168 3.36 -5.30 21.59
C ALA A 168 2.09 -5.70 22.34
N LEU A 169 1.58 -4.83 23.21
CA LEU A 169 0.30 -5.02 23.91
C LEU A 169 -0.84 -5.15 22.89
N GLN A 170 -0.91 -4.22 21.94
CA GLN A 170 -1.94 -4.21 20.90
C GLN A 170 -1.86 -5.46 20.01
N PHE A 171 -0.66 -5.89 19.63
CA PHE A 171 -0.45 -7.14 18.88
C PHE A 171 -0.96 -8.36 19.65
N HIS A 172 -0.66 -8.43 20.95
CA HIS A 172 -1.04 -9.54 21.82
C HIS A 172 -2.54 -9.59 22.10
N MET A 173 -3.17 -8.44 22.35
CA MET A 173 -4.63 -8.33 22.47
C MET A 173 -5.31 -8.78 21.17
N GLY A 174 -4.83 -8.32 20.01
CA GLY A 174 -5.34 -8.73 18.71
C GLY A 174 -5.28 -10.24 18.48
N GLY A 175 -4.15 -10.87 18.84
CA GLY A 175 -3.98 -12.31 18.77
C GLY A 175 -4.91 -13.09 19.69
N ILE A 176 -5.14 -12.62 20.92
CA ILE A 176 -6.07 -13.26 21.86
C ILE A 176 -7.52 -13.12 21.37
N TYR A 177 -7.96 -11.92 20.98
CA TYR A 177 -9.30 -11.74 20.45
C TYR A 177 -9.57 -12.60 19.23
N TRP A 178 -8.58 -12.75 18.34
CA TRP A 178 -8.70 -13.65 17.21
C TRP A 178 -8.88 -15.10 17.65
N LYS A 179 -8.06 -15.59 18.59
CA LYS A 179 -8.19 -16.95 19.15
C LYS A 179 -9.54 -17.20 19.81
N LEU A 180 -10.10 -16.18 20.47
CA LEU A 180 -11.40 -16.26 21.12
C LEU A 180 -12.58 -16.02 20.16
N GLY A 181 -12.32 -15.85 18.86
CA GLY A 181 -13.35 -15.70 17.83
C GLY A 181 -13.91 -14.28 17.68
N ASN A 182 -13.34 -13.29 18.37
CA ASN A 182 -13.73 -11.89 18.22
C ASN A 182 -12.91 -11.20 17.13
N GLN A 183 -13.28 -11.47 15.88
CA GLN A 183 -12.59 -10.95 14.70
C GLN A 183 -12.59 -9.42 14.61
N ARG A 184 -13.64 -8.76 15.09
CA ARG A 184 -13.77 -7.29 15.09
C ARG A 184 -12.76 -6.64 16.02
N GLU A 185 -12.72 -7.07 17.28
CA GLU A 185 -11.74 -6.56 18.26
C GLU A 185 -10.31 -6.95 17.86
N ALA A 186 -10.12 -8.16 17.30
CA ALA A 186 -8.82 -8.56 16.78
C ALA A 186 -8.28 -7.58 15.74
N LEU A 187 -9.11 -7.19 14.76
CA LEU A 187 -8.74 -6.21 13.75
C LEU A 187 -8.49 -4.83 14.36
N ALA A 188 -9.34 -4.36 15.27
CA ALA A 188 -9.18 -3.05 15.89
C ALA A 188 -7.82 -2.89 16.59
N HIS A 189 -7.42 -3.91 17.37
CA HIS A 189 -6.12 -3.92 18.05
C HIS A 189 -4.95 -4.07 17.09
N LEU A 190 -5.06 -4.90 16.04
CA LEU A 190 -4.00 -5.04 15.05
C LEU A 190 -3.82 -3.77 14.18
N ASP A 191 -4.89 -3.09 13.81
CA ASP A 191 -4.83 -1.80 13.11
C ASP A 191 -4.16 -0.73 13.99
N LYS A 192 -4.51 -0.70 15.29
CA LYS A 192 -3.85 0.18 16.27
C LYS A 192 -2.37 -0.15 16.43
N CYS A 193 -2.02 -1.43 16.52
CA CYS A 193 -0.64 -1.90 16.53
C CYS A 193 0.13 -1.40 15.29
N LYS A 194 -0.43 -1.62 14.10
CA LYS A 194 0.15 -1.17 12.83
C LYS A 194 0.40 0.33 12.83
N LYS A 195 -0.59 1.13 13.24
CA LYS A 195 -0.48 2.60 13.33
C LYS A 195 0.63 3.05 14.29
N LEU A 196 0.74 2.41 15.47
CA LEU A 196 1.78 2.73 16.45
C LEU A 196 3.18 2.38 15.94
N LEU A 197 3.30 1.27 15.21
CA LEU A 197 4.54 0.90 14.54
C LEU A 197 4.88 1.92 13.45
N GLU A 198 3.95 2.26 12.55
CA GLU A 198 4.16 3.26 11.50
C GLU A 198 4.57 4.64 12.03
N ALA A 199 4.20 5.00 13.26
CA ALA A 199 4.60 6.24 13.92
C ALA A 199 6.04 6.22 14.48
N GLN A 200 6.71 5.07 14.54
CA GLN A 200 8.08 4.97 15.06
C GLN A 200 9.11 5.69 14.17
N PRO A 201 10.21 6.18 14.75
CA PRO A 201 11.27 6.85 13.99
C PRO A 201 12.04 5.87 13.08
N PRO A 202 12.72 6.36 12.01
CA PRO A 202 13.39 5.51 11.01
C PRO A 202 14.42 4.54 11.59
N GLU A 203 15.13 4.94 12.65
CA GLU A 203 16.15 4.13 13.30
C GLU A 203 15.55 2.85 13.90
N ILE A 204 14.40 2.98 14.58
CA ILE A 204 13.65 1.84 15.12
C ILE A 204 13.07 0.99 13.99
N LYS A 205 12.60 1.62 12.91
CA LYS A 205 12.07 0.92 11.75
C LYS A 205 13.13 0.04 11.06
N SER A 206 14.41 0.40 11.12
CA SER A 206 15.48 -0.38 10.50
C SER A 206 15.80 -1.70 11.22
N ASP A 207 15.31 -1.89 12.45
CA ASP A 207 15.54 -3.10 13.24
C ASP A 207 14.81 -4.33 12.67
N GLU A 208 15.50 -5.48 12.63
CA GLU A 208 14.97 -6.72 12.06
C GLU A 208 13.75 -7.26 12.83
N SER A 209 13.76 -7.15 14.16
CA SER A 209 12.64 -7.58 15.01
C SER A 209 11.42 -6.68 14.80
N TYR A 210 11.64 -5.37 14.63
CA TYR A 210 10.59 -4.42 14.26
C TYR A 210 9.98 -4.79 12.89
N GLN A 211 10.80 -5.01 11.88
CA GLN A 211 10.33 -5.36 10.52
C GLN A 211 9.53 -6.65 10.51
N LYS A 212 10.00 -7.67 11.24
CA LYS A 212 9.27 -8.92 11.41
C LYS A 212 7.91 -8.70 12.08
N THR A 213 7.85 -7.89 13.14
CA THR A 213 6.59 -7.58 13.82
C THR A 213 5.61 -6.88 12.88
N MET A 214 6.07 -5.90 12.10
CA MET A 214 5.24 -5.22 11.10
C MET A 214 4.70 -6.19 10.04
N GLN A 215 5.54 -7.12 9.57
CA GLN A 215 5.14 -8.17 8.62
C GLN A 215 4.07 -9.09 9.23
N ASP A 216 4.26 -9.54 10.47
CA ASP A 216 3.31 -10.41 11.18
C ASP A 216 1.95 -9.71 11.39
N VAL A 217 1.95 -8.45 11.85
CA VAL A 217 0.74 -7.64 12.00
C VAL A 217 0.00 -7.52 10.66
N THR A 218 0.71 -7.18 9.60
CA THR A 218 0.14 -7.02 8.25
C THR A 218 -0.45 -8.34 7.74
N LEU A 219 0.24 -9.46 7.95
CA LEU A 219 -0.24 -10.78 7.58
C LEU A 219 -1.50 -11.17 8.35
N TYR A 220 -1.57 -10.83 9.64
CA TYR A 220 -2.71 -11.17 10.50
C TYR A 220 -3.95 -10.37 10.12
N ILE A 221 -3.79 -9.06 9.89
CA ILE A 221 -4.87 -8.21 9.35
C ILE A 221 -5.40 -8.80 8.04
N SER A 222 -4.51 -9.13 7.09
CA SER A 222 -4.93 -9.70 5.80
C SER A 222 -5.69 -11.02 5.94
N LYS A 223 -5.29 -11.90 6.87
CA LYS A 223 -6.00 -13.15 7.15
C LYS A 223 -7.39 -12.90 7.74
N LEU A 224 -7.49 -11.97 8.70
CA LEU A 224 -8.76 -11.58 9.31
C LEU A 224 -9.69 -10.92 8.29
N GLU A 225 -9.18 -10.07 7.40
CA GLU A 225 -10.00 -9.40 6.39
C GLU A 225 -10.66 -10.38 5.39
N LYS A 226 -10.04 -11.54 5.12
CA LYS A 226 -10.65 -12.56 4.27
C LYS A 226 -11.97 -13.09 4.82
N GLY A 227 -12.06 -13.24 6.15
CA GLY A 227 -13.25 -13.75 6.83
C GLY A 227 -14.37 -12.74 7.01
N LEU A 228 -14.16 -11.45 6.68
CA LEU A 228 -15.17 -10.42 6.84
C LEU A 228 -16.31 -10.58 5.83
N ASN A 229 -17.52 -10.23 6.26
CA ASN A 229 -18.68 -10.16 5.39
C ASN A 229 -18.60 -8.94 4.45
N PRO A 230 -19.39 -8.87 3.37
CA PRO A 230 -19.32 -7.78 2.40
C PRO A 230 -19.53 -6.38 2.99
N SER A 231 -20.40 -6.24 4.00
CA SER A 231 -20.68 -4.94 4.64
C SER A 231 -19.49 -4.47 5.47
N GLU A 232 -18.84 -5.37 6.20
CA GLU A 232 -17.65 -5.07 7.01
C GLU A 232 -16.46 -4.71 6.10
N LYS A 233 -16.27 -5.45 5.00
CA LYS A 233 -15.24 -5.13 4.00
C LYS A 233 -15.45 -3.72 3.43
N LYS A 234 -16.69 -3.39 3.07
CA LYS A 234 -17.06 -2.06 2.57
C LYS A 234 -16.76 -0.97 3.60
N GLN A 235 -17.16 -1.17 4.86
CA GLN A 235 -16.91 -0.20 5.93
C GLN A 235 -15.41 0.05 6.15
N ARG A 236 -14.59 -1.01 6.11
CA ARG A 236 -13.12 -0.85 6.22
C ARG A 236 -12.53 -0.05 5.07
N VAL A 237 -12.98 -0.31 3.84
CA VAL A 237 -12.57 0.47 2.66
C VAL A 237 -12.98 1.94 2.82
N GLU A 238 -14.21 2.22 3.25
CA GLU A 238 -14.69 3.59 3.49
C GLU A 238 -13.84 4.32 4.55
N VAL A 239 -13.49 3.65 5.65
CA VAL A 239 -12.60 4.21 6.69
C VAL A 239 -11.20 4.47 6.15
N ALA A 240 -10.62 3.52 5.40
CA ALA A 240 -9.30 3.68 4.80
C ALA A 240 -9.26 4.85 3.80
N LEU A 241 -10.29 4.97 2.96
CA LEU A 241 -10.45 6.09 2.03
C LEU A 241 -10.61 7.42 2.76
N ALA A 242 -11.39 7.48 3.85
CA ALA A 242 -11.54 8.70 4.64
C ALA A 242 -10.21 9.13 5.29
N ILE A 243 -9.41 8.18 5.80
CA ILE A 243 -8.08 8.45 6.34
C ILE A 243 -7.16 9.00 5.24
N ARG A 244 -7.21 8.40 4.04
CA ARG A 244 -6.45 8.88 2.88
C ARG A 244 -6.85 10.29 2.49
N ASP A 245 -8.16 10.58 2.41
CA ASP A 245 -8.68 11.90 2.05
C ASP A 245 -8.11 12.99 2.98
N GLU A 246 -8.10 12.76 4.29
CA GLU A 246 -7.50 13.68 5.27
C GLU A 246 -5.98 13.82 5.07
N LYS A 247 -5.28 12.72 4.79
CA LYS A 247 -3.83 12.74 4.50
C LYS A 247 -3.52 13.54 3.23
N MET A 248 -4.30 13.38 2.16
CA MET A 248 -4.15 14.12 0.91
C MET A 248 -4.40 15.60 1.09
N LYS A 249 -5.50 15.95 1.77
CA LYS A 249 -5.87 17.33 2.07
C LYS A 249 -4.80 18.05 2.88
N LYS A 250 -4.28 17.39 3.93
CA LYS A 250 -3.18 17.91 4.74
C LYS A 250 -1.92 18.13 3.88
N ALA A 251 -1.51 17.12 3.13
CA ALA A 251 -0.27 17.18 2.35
C ALA A 251 -0.33 18.25 1.24
N LEU A 252 -1.49 18.42 0.58
CA LEU A 252 -1.72 19.52 -0.36
C LEU A 252 -1.56 20.88 0.32
N THR A 253 -2.15 21.06 1.50
CA THR A 253 -2.06 22.33 2.24
C THR A 253 -0.60 22.68 2.57
N GLU A 254 0.21 21.67 2.91
CA GLU A 254 1.62 21.85 3.29
C GLU A 254 2.56 22.01 2.09
N ASN A 255 2.26 21.38 0.94
CA ASN A 255 3.23 21.23 -0.17
C ASN A 255 2.77 21.83 -1.51
N ARG A 256 1.58 22.47 -1.59
CA ARG A 256 1.02 22.99 -2.85
C ARG A 256 2.00 23.83 -3.64
N GLU A 257 2.66 24.79 -2.99
CA GLU A 257 3.61 25.69 -3.64
C GLU A 257 4.81 24.93 -4.23
N LYS A 258 5.28 23.87 -3.57
CA LYS A 258 6.36 23.01 -4.06
C LYS A 258 5.92 22.21 -5.28
N TRP A 259 4.79 21.50 -5.18
CA TRP A 259 4.33 20.59 -6.24
C TRP A 259 3.75 21.31 -7.46
N ASN A 260 3.37 22.59 -7.32
CA ASN A 260 2.93 23.40 -8.45
C ASN A 260 4.08 24.15 -9.16
N GLN A 261 5.33 23.99 -8.71
CA GLN A 261 6.48 24.64 -9.38
C GLN A 261 6.58 24.18 -10.83
N MET A 262 6.70 25.15 -11.72
CA MET A 262 7.02 24.92 -13.12
C MET A 262 8.36 25.57 -13.46
N VAL A 263 9.08 24.94 -14.37
CA VAL A 263 10.34 25.39 -14.93
C VAL A 263 10.06 26.09 -16.25
N LEU A 264 10.61 27.30 -16.44
CA LEU A 264 10.63 27.97 -17.73
C LEU A 264 11.72 27.35 -18.59
N VAL A 265 11.33 26.70 -19.69
CA VAL A 265 12.27 26.30 -20.74
C VAL A 265 12.30 27.44 -21.77
N PRO A 266 13.47 28.06 -22.02
CA PRO A 266 13.57 29.18 -22.94
C PRO A 266 13.30 28.73 -24.37
N GLU A 267 12.81 29.67 -25.19
CA GLU A 267 12.69 29.46 -26.62
C GLU A 267 14.05 29.15 -27.26
N GLY A 268 14.03 28.51 -28.42
CA GLY A 268 15.23 28.25 -29.20
C GLY A 268 15.35 26.82 -29.70
N LYS A 269 16.42 26.61 -30.45
CA LYS A 269 16.74 25.36 -31.14
C LYS A 269 17.31 24.32 -30.17
N PHE A 270 16.95 23.07 -30.40
CA PHE A 270 17.59 21.93 -29.76
C PHE A 270 17.68 20.76 -30.74
N VAL A 271 18.53 19.81 -30.40
CA VAL A 271 18.75 18.58 -31.16
C VAL A 271 17.82 17.50 -30.63
N MET A 272 16.87 17.06 -31.46
CA MET A 272 15.86 16.04 -31.14
C MET A 272 16.23 14.69 -31.75
N GLY A 273 16.04 13.61 -30.99
CA GLY A 273 16.34 12.25 -31.43
C GLY A 273 17.81 11.85 -31.30
N THR A 274 18.15 10.75 -31.98
CA THR A 274 19.44 10.06 -31.87
C THR A 274 20.13 9.98 -33.23
N GLY A 275 21.45 10.12 -33.22
CA GLY A 275 22.28 10.03 -34.43
C GLY A 275 22.46 8.58 -34.91
N GLU A 276 23.11 8.43 -36.06
CA GLU A 276 23.37 7.11 -36.66
C GLU A 276 24.35 6.24 -35.84
N ASP A 277 25.11 6.84 -34.91
CA ASP A 277 26.05 6.17 -34.01
C ASP A 277 25.35 5.27 -32.97
N GLU A 278 24.08 5.57 -32.67
CA GLU A 278 23.20 4.77 -31.83
C GLU A 278 21.88 4.48 -32.55
N PHE A 279 21.96 3.86 -33.74
CA PHE A 279 20.81 3.61 -34.60
C PHE A 279 19.68 2.85 -33.88
N ILE A 280 18.64 3.60 -33.55
CA ILE A 280 17.36 3.12 -33.03
C ILE A 280 16.29 3.71 -33.95
N PRO A 281 15.65 2.90 -34.81
CA PRO A 281 14.79 3.38 -35.88
C PRO A 281 13.77 4.42 -35.44
N GLU A 282 13.15 4.21 -34.27
CA GLU A 282 12.12 5.09 -33.74
C GLU A 282 12.64 6.47 -33.33
N GLU A 283 13.93 6.58 -32.99
CA GLU A 283 14.59 7.80 -32.50
C GLU A 283 15.33 8.56 -33.61
N THR A 284 15.38 8.00 -34.82
CA THR A 284 16.10 8.55 -35.97
C THR A 284 15.15 9.18 -37.00
N PRO A 285 15.61 10.16 -37.79
CA PRO A 285 16.92 10.81 -37.72
C PRO A 285 16.98 11.86 -36.61
N GLN A 286 18.19 12.10 -36.11
CA GLN A 286 18.46 13.30 -35.33
C GLN A 286 18.23 14.55 -36.19
N HIS A 287 17.47 15.51 -35.68
CA HIS A 287 17.12 16.73 -36.40
C HIS A 287 17.00 17.93 -35.46
N GLU A 288 17.10 19.13 -36.03
CA GLU A 288 16.98 20.38 -35.28
C GLU A 288 15.52 20.81 -35.18
N VAL A 289 15.08 21.14 -33.96
CA VAL A 289 13.73 21.64 -33.68
C VAL A 289 13.84 22.95 -32.92
N TYR A 290 13.10 23.97 -33.35
CA TYR A 290 12.84 25.19 -32.60
C TYR A 290 11.57 25.03 -31.77
N LEU A 291 11.65 25.37 -30.48
CA LEU A 291 10.48 25.49 -29.61
C LEU A 291 10.37 26.92 -29.10
N ASP A 292 9.15 27.44 -29.03
CA ASP A 292 8.84 28.65 -28.27
C ASP A 292 9.14 28.42 -26.79
N ALA A 293 9.15 29.49 -25.99
CA ALA A 293 9.27 29.34 -24.54
C ALA A 293 8.00 28.69 -23.98
N TYR A 294 8.17 27.85 -22.97
CA TYR A 294 7.05 27.20 -22.27
C TYR A 294 7.43 26.90 -20.83
N TYR A 295 6.41 26.67 -20.01
CA TYR A 295 6.56 26.10 -18.69
C TYR A 295 6.33 24.60 -18.75
N ILE A 296 7.12 23.84 -17.99
CA ILE A 296 6.88 22.41 -17.73
C ILE A 296 6.96 22.15 -16.23
N ASP A 297 6.14 21.24 -15.71
CA ASP A 297 6.15 20.91 -14.30
C ASP A 297 7.53 20.40 -13.86
N LYS A 298 8.01 20.92 -12.73
CA LYS A 298 9.31 20.54 -12.17
C LYS A 298 9.33 19.08 -11.75
N TYR A 299 8.19 18.57 -11.30
CA TYR A 299 7.95 17.21 -10.81
C TYR A 299 6.81 16.58 -11.61
N GLU A 300 6.68 15.25 -11.56
CA GLU A 300 5.46 14.57 -11.98
C GLU A 300 4.26 14.99 -11.11
N VAL A 301 3.05 14.86 -11.66
CA VAL A 301 1.83 15.11 -10.89
C VAL A 301 1.73 14.11 -9.75
N THR A 302 1.51 14.59 -8.52
CA THR A 302 1.47 13.72 -7.34
C THR A 302 0.09 13.08 -7.13
N ASN A 303 0.04 12.01 -6.33
CA ASN A 303 -1.20 11.39 -5.89
C ASN A 303 -2.13 12.39 -5.20
N ALA A 304 -1.59 13.33 -4.41
CA ALA A 304 -2.39 14.34 -3.71
C ALA A 304 -3.02 15.33 -4.69
N GLN A 305 -2.24 15.80 -5.66
CA GLN A 305 -2.73 16.68 -6.72
C GLN A 305 -3.83 15.98 -7.54
N TYR A 306 -3.60 14.73 -7.94
CA TYR A 306 -4.59 13.97 -8.70
C TYR A 306 -5.85 13.65 -7.87
N TRP A 307 -5.71 13.41 -6.56
CA TRP A 307 -6.86 13.28 -5.66
C TRP A 307 -7.74 14.54 -5.66
N GLU A 308 -7.14 15.74 -5.65
CA GLU A 308 -7.91 17.00 -5.72
C GLU A 308 -8.77 17.07 -6.98
N PHE A 309 -8.24 16.63 -8.12
CA PHE A 309 -8.97 16.49 -9.37
C PHE A 309 -10.12 15.48 -9.28
N LEU A 310 -9.89 14.31 -8.67
CA LEU A 310 -10.95 13.32 -8.47
C LEU A 310 -12.08 13.86 -7.58
N GLN A 311 -11.75 14.60 -6.52
CA GLN A 311 -12.75 15.23 -5.66
C GLN A 311 -13.54 16.30 -6.43
N TYR A 312 -12.89 17.07 -7.31
CA TYR A 312 -13.57 18.00 -8.20
C TYR A 312 -14.60 17.29 -9.08
N ILE A 313 -14.20 16.24 -9.80
CA ILE A 313 -15.12 15.46 -10.66
C ILE A 313 -16.25 14.88 -9.83
N LYS A 314 -15.95 14.25 -8.70
CA LYS A 314 -16.95 13.62 -7.83
C LYS A 314 -18.00 14.61 -7.33
N ASN A 315 -17.58 15.83 -6.98
CA ASN A 315 -18.46 16.85 -6.40
C ASN A 315 -19.24 17.63 -7.45
N THR A 316 -18.69 17.82 -8.65
CA THR A 316 -19.28 18.68 -9.69
C THR A 316 -19.91 17.90 -10.83
N GLY A 317 -19.45 16.67 -11.09
CA GLY A 317 -19.77 15.93 -12.30
C GLY A 317 -19.25 16.61 -13.58
N ASP A 318 -18.33 17.56 -13.48
CA ASP A 318 -17.84 18.32 -14.63
C ASP A 318 -16.77 17.56 -15.42
N HIS A 319 -17.14 17.12 -16.61
CA HIS A 319 -16.26 16.52 -17.62
C HIS A 319 -15.99 17.47 -18.80
N GLY A 320 -16.30 18.77 -18.69
CA GLY A 320 -16.16 19.75 -19.76
C GLY A 320 -14.70 20.04 -20.18
N LYS A 321 -13.72 19.59 -19.39
CA LYS A 321 -12.29 19.65 -19.71
C LYS A 321 -11.72 18.35 -20.27
N CYS A 322 -12.52 17.29 -20.31
CA CYS A 322 -12.09 15.99 -20.81
C CYS A 322 -11.91 16.00 -22.32
N TYR A 323 -11.15 15.04 -22.83
CA TYR A 323 -10.90 14.93 -24.26
C TYR A 323 -12.19 14.49 -24.97
N SER A 324 -12.60 15.20 -26.03
CA SER A 324 -13.89 14.95 -26.69
C SER A 324 -14.04 13.55 -27.29
N GLY A 325 -12.92 12.87 -27.58
CA GLY A 325 -12.90 11.51 -28.12
C GLY A 325 -12.64 10.42 -27.08
N GLU A 326 -12.71 10.71 -25.78
CA GLU A 326 -12.52 9.69 -24.74
C GLU A 326 -13.69 8.68 -24.71
N PRO A 327 -13.48 7.47 -24.16
CA PRO A 327 -14.55 6.50 -23.99
C PRO A 327 -15.77 7.07 -23.25
N LYS A 328 -16.97 6.77 -23.74
CA LYS A 328 -18.21 7.27 -23.13
C LYS A 328 -18.35 6.80 -21.68
N GLY A 329 -18.58 7.74 -20.77
CA GLY A 329 -18.76 7.44 -19.34
C GLY A 329 -17.50 6.98 -18.64
N LYS A 330 -16.33 7.39 -19.17
CA LYS A 330 -15.03 7.07 -18.60
C LYS A 330 -14.94 7.53 -17.15
N ASP A 331 -14.48 6.60 -16.30
CA ASP A 331 -14.05 6.88 -14.94
C ASP A 331 -12.57 7.28 -14.93
N HIS A 332 -12.27 8.43 -14.35
CA HIS A 332 -10.92 8.96 -14.22
C HIS A 332 -10.17 8.44 -12.99
N THR A 333 -10.80 7.56 -12.22
CA THR A 333 -10.18 6.88 -11.08
C THR A 333 -8.97 6.05 -11.54
N PRO A 334 -7.76 6.29 -11.00
CA PRO A 334 -6.56 5.55 -11.35
C PRO A 334 -6.68 4.09 -10.92
N GLY A 335 -6.03 3.21 -11.68
CA GLY A 335 -5.99 1.80 -11.33
C GLY A 335 -5.95 0.85 -12.50
N THR A 336 -6.10 -0.43 -12.20
CA THR A 336 -6.32 -1.51 -13.17
C THR A 336 -7.56 -2.28 -12.72
N PRO A 337 -8.13 -3.17 -13.54
CA PRO A 337 -9.24 -4.03 -13.11
C PRO A 337 -8.96 -4.84 -11.81
N HIS A 338 -7.68 -4.99 -11.43
CA HIS A 338 -7.26 -5.74 -10.25
C HIS A 338 -6.74 -4.86 -9.10
N THR A 339 -6.50 -3.56 -9.33
CA THR A 339 -5.92 -2.63 -8.35
C THR A 339 -6.54 -1.24 -8.57
N GLY A 340 -7.63 -0.94 -7.89
CA GLY A 340 -8.32 0.35 -8.01
C GLY A 340 -7.65 1.44 -7.18
N TRP A 341 -8.36 2.55 -7.02
CA TRP A 341 -7.91 3.65 -6.16
C TRP A 341 -7.68 3.22 -4.72
N ASP A 342 -8.36 2.19 -4.24
CA ASP A 342 -8.15 1.59 -2.91
C ASP A 342 -6.75 0.97 -2.71
N TYR A 343 -5.95 0.81 -3.77
CA TYR A 343 -4.60 0.26 -3.69
C TYR A 343 -3.65 1.12 -2.82
N PRO A 344 -2.86 0.54 -1.89
CA PRO A 344 -2.07 1.29 -0.91
C PRO A 344 -1.02 2.25 -1.48
N TYR A 345 -0.63 2.11 -2.75
CA TYR A 345 0.22 3.08 -3.43
C TYR A 345 -0.34 4.51 -3.35
N PHE A 346 -1.67 4.63 -3.46
CA PHE A 346 -2.37 5.91 -3.41
C PHE A 346 -2.52 6.43 -1.98
N ASP A 347 -1.99 5.75 -0.95
CA ASP A 347 -1.90 6.29 0.40
C ASP A 347 -0.75 7.28 0.58
N TYR A 348 0.16 7.41 -0.40
CA TYR A 348 1.35 8.25 -0.33
C TYR A 348 1.15 9.53 -1.17
N PRO A 349 0.94 10.70 -0.52
CA PRO A 349 0.53 11.93 -1.21
C PRO A 349 1.58 12.47 -2.19
N ASP A 350 2.85 12.23 -1.93
CA ASP A 350 4.02 12.75 -2.62
C ASP A 350 4.59 11.80 -3.68
N TYR A 351 3.98 10.62 -3.86
CA TYR A 351 4.33 9.74 -4.96
C TYR A 351 3.75 10.29 -6.27
N PRO A 352 4.39 10.07 -7.42
CA PRO A 352 3.81 10.41 -8.70
C PRO A 352 2.53 9.61 -8.90
N VAL A 353 1.50 10.21 -9.48
CA VAL A 353 0.31 9.45 -9.85
C VAL A 353 0.69 8.46 -10.95
N SER A 354 0.25 7.21 -10.81
CA SER A 354 0.46 6.15 -11.80
C SER A 354 -0.85 5.40 -12.06
N ARG A 355 -0.83 4.48 -13.03
CA ARG A 355 -2.02 3.70 -13.45
C ARG A 355 -3.13 4.61 -13.97
N VAL A 356 -2.73 5.69 -14.61
CA VAL A 356 -3.56 6.62 -15.36
C VAL A 356 -3.32 6.39 -16.85
N ASP A 357 -4.37 6.50 -17.64
CA ASP A 357 -4.24 6.45 -19.09
C ASP A 357 -4.03 7.87 -19.67
N TRP A 358 -3.94 7.98 -20.99
CA TRP A 358 -3.69 9.27 -21.63
C TRP A 358 -4.84 10.26 -21.42
N TYR A 359 -6.09 9.78 -21.43
CA TYR A 359 -7.27 10.61 -21.24
C TYR A 359 -7.37 11.15 -19.81
N ASP A 360 -6.98 10.36 -18.82
CA ASP A 360 -6.85 10.79 -17.41
C ASP A 360 -5.84 11.94 -17.28
N ALA A 361 -4.65 11.75 -17.85
CA ALA A 361 -3.58 12.74 -17.85
C ALA A 361 -4.00 14.04 -18.56
N TYR A 362 -4.70 13.92 -19.70
CA TYR A 362 -5.24 15.04 -20.45
C TYR A 362 -6.28 15.83 -19.65
N ALA A 363 -7.28 15.13 -19.08
CA ALA A 363 -8.36 15.74 -18.32
C ALA A 363 -7.84 16.48 -17.09
N TYR A 364 -6.92 15.87 -16.34
CA TYR A 364 -6.25 16.52 -15.22
C TYR A 364 -5.51 17.78 -15.69
N ALA A 365 -4.70 17.68 -16.75
CA ALA A 365 -3.88 18.81 -17.20
C ALA A 365 -4.76 20.00 -17.59
N ALA A 366 -5.84 19.75 -18.33
CA ALA A 366 -6.81 20.77 -18.71
C ALA A 366 -7.57 21.37 -17.51
N TRP A 367 -7.96 20.54 -16.54
CA TRP A 367 -8.57 20.99 -15.27
C TRP A 367 -7.63 21.90 -14.47
N ALA A 368 -6.34 21.54 -14.41
CA ALA A 368 -5.31 22.32 -13.73
C ALA A 368 -4.92 23.62 -14.47
N GLY A 369 -5.57 23.94 -15.60
CA GLY A 369 -5.23 25.11 -16.42
C GLY A 369 -3.88 24.99 -17.15
N LYS A 370 -3.48 23.74 -17.44
CA LYS A 370 -2.26 23.33 -18.12
C LYS A 370 -2.61 22.47 -19.35
N ARG A 371 -1.64 21.76 -19.91
CA ARG A 371 -1.78 20.74 -20.96
C ARG A 371 -0.71 19.66 -20.77
N LEU A 372 -0.78 18.56 -21.52
CA LEU A 372 0.36 17.65 -21.62
C LEU A 372 1.50 18.32 -22.43
N PRO A 373 2.78 18.04 -22.10
CA PRO A 373 3.90 18.47 -22.94
C PRO A 373 3.82 17.77 -24.30
N THR A 374 4.39 18.41 -25.31
CA THR A 374 4.70 17.68 -26.54
C THR A 374 5.91 16.77 -26.33
N GLU A 375 6.09 15.77 -27.20
CA GLU A 375 7.28 14.93 -27.20
C GLU A 375 8.56 15.77 -27.28
N ALA A 376 8.58 16.78 -28.15
CA ALA A 376 9.71 17.69 -28.33
C ALA A 376 9.95 18.57 -27.09
N GLU A 377 8.88 19.12 -26.50
CA GLU A 377 8.98 19.91 -25.26
C GLU A 377 9.49 19.07 -24.09
N TRP A 378 9.04 17.82 -23.98
CA TRP A 378 9.53 16.92 -22.96
C TRP A 378 11.02 16.63 -23.15
N GLU A 379 11.44 16.31 -24.38
CA GLU A 379 12.82 15.95 -24.66
C GLU A 379 13.78 17.13 -24.46
N LYS A 380 13.43 18.33 -24.94
CA LYS A 380 14.22 19.54 -24.68
C LYS A 380 14.32 19.81 -23.18
N ALA A 381 13.21 19.72 -22.44
CA ALA A 381 13.21 19.90 -20.99
C ALA A 381 14.16 18.93 -20.28
N ALA A 382 14.21 17.67 -20.74
CA ALA A 382 15.08 16.65 -20.17
C ALA A 382 16.57 16.89 -20.51
N ARG A 383 16.90 17.14 -21.78
CA ARG A 383 18.29 17.05 -22.27
C ARG A 383 18.95 18.38 -22.61
N GLY A 384 18.24 19.50 -22.65
CA GLY A 384 18.80 20.76 -23.12
C GLY A 384 19.00 20.79 -24.64
N THR A 385 20.05 21.48 -25.09
CA THR A 385 20.30 21.76 -26.52
C THR A 385 21.45 20.97 -27.13
N ASP A 386 22.23 20.24 -26.32
CA ASP A 386 23.51 19.65 -26.71
C ASP A 386 23.43 18.16 -27.10
N GLY A 387 22.23 17.59 -27.15
CA GLY A 387 22.03 16.19 -27.55
C GLY A 387 22.54 15.17 -26.53
N ARG A 388 22.73 15.53 -25.25
CA ARG A 388 23.12 14.56 -24.20
C ARG A 388 22.15 13.39 -24.06
N ARG A 389 22.66 12.23 -23.63
CA ARG A 389 21.87 10.99 -23.49
C ARG A 389 20.93 11.00 -22.28
N PHE A 390 21.36 11.56 -21.16
CA PHE A 390 20.63 11.64 -19.90
C PHE A 390 20.54 13.10 -19.44
N PRO A 391 19.61 13.48 -18.54
CA PRO A 391 19.49 14.86 -18.08
C PRO A 391 20.80 15.46 -17.53
N TRP A 392 21.59 14.61 -16.88
CA TRP A 392 22.87 14.94 -16.27
C TRP A 392 24.10 14.75 -17.16
N GLY A 393 23.96 14.27 -18.41
CA GLY A 393 25.09 14.11 -19.34
C GLY A 393 25.04 12.80 -20.13
N ASN A 394 26.21 12.29 -20.50
CA ASN A 394 26.32 11.12 -21.39
C ASN A 394 26.70 9.81 -20.68
N VAL A 395 27.02 9.88 -19.39
CA VAL A 395 27.40 8.73 -18.57
C VAL A 395 26.21 8.27 -17.73
N TRP A 396 25.89 6.98 -17.79
CA TRP A 396 24.82 6.38 -17.01
C TRP A 396 25.20 6.33 -15.52
N GLU A 397 24.33 6.84 -14.65
CA GLU A 397 24.52 6.85 -13.20
C GLU A 397 23.20 6.53 -12.50
N THR A 398 23.09 5.34 -11.90
CA THR A 398 21.85 4.90 -11.23
C THR A 398 21.50 5.75 -10.01
N SER A 399 22.49 6.37 -9.36
CA SER A 399 22.28 7.28 -8.22
C SER A 399 21.61 8.60 -8.59
N ARG A 400 21.42 8.89 -9.90
CA ARG A 400 20.80 10.11 -10.41
C ARG A 400 19.37 9.91 -10.91
N CYS A 401 18.82 8.71 -10.81
CA CYS A 401 17.46 8.45 -11.25
C CYS A 401 16.76 7.42 -10.38
N ASN A 402 15.43 7.49 -10.38
CA ASN A 402 14.57 6.61 -9.62
C ASN A 402 14.41 5.25 -10.34
N VAL A 403 15.37 4.34 -10.13
CA VAL A 403 15.40 3.01 -10.76
C VAL A 403 15.73 1.90 -9.76
N GLY A 404 15.08 0.75 -9.92
CA GLY A 404 15.30 -0.43 -9.07
C GLY A 404 14.32 -0.54 -7.90
N THR A 405 14.47 -1.59 -7.09
CA THR A 405 13.52 -1.97 -6.04
C THR A 405 13.57 -1.07 -4.80
N ASP A 406 14.71 -0.42 -4.56
CA ASP A 406 14.98 0.34 -3.34
C ASP A 406 14.88 1.85 -3.57
N ALA A 407 14.45 2.26 -4.76
CA ALA A 407 14.39 3.66 -5.13
C ALA A 407 13.19 4.36 -4.46
N SER A 408 13.44 5.57 -3.93
CA SER A 408 12.39 6.39 -3.34
C SER A 408 11.31 6.69 -4.37
N LEU A 409 10.05 6.48 -4.03
CA LEU A 409 8.92 6.77 -4.90
C LEU A 409 8.41 8.22 -4.78
N SER A 410 8.93 9.00 -3.84
CA SER A 410 8.53 10.41 -3.67
C SER A 410 9.10 11.28 -4.79
N VAL A 411 8.28 12.15 -5.35
CA VAL A 411 8.74 13.10 -6.38
C VAL A 411 9.84 14.02 -5.82
N GLY A 412 10.84 14.28 -6.65
CA GLY A 412 11.99 15.13 -6.33
C GLY A 412 13.08 14.46 -5.50
N SER A 413 13.05 13.14 -5.32
CA SER A 413 14.03 12.44 -4.46
C SER A 413 15.45 12.41 -5.03
N PHE A 414 15.62 12.64 -6.34
CA PHE A 414 16.91 12.54 -7.02
C PHE A 414 17.39 13.91 -7.52
N GLU A 415 17.76 14.80 -6.60
CA GLU A 415 18.24 16.15 -6.93
C GLU A 415 19.46 16.16 -7.86
N SER A 416 20.37 15.18 -7.71
CA SER A 416 21.51 14.99 -8.61
C SER A 416 21.12 14.61 -10.04
N GLY A 417 19.87 14.20 -10.27
CA GLY A 417 19.30 13.88 -11.58
C GLY A 417 18.69 15.06 -12.32
N ILE A 418 18.75 16.27 -11.76
CA ILE A 418 18.12 17.46 -12.32
C ILE A 418 18.61 17.74 -13.75
N SER A 419 17.66 18.03 -14.64
CA SER A 419 17.96 18.51 -15.99
C SER A 419 18.60 19.91 -15.96
N ILE A 420 19.21 20.32 -17.08
CA ILE A 420 19.84 21.65 -17.20
C ILE A 420 18.87 22.82 -16.98
N TYR A 421 17.57 22.60 -17.20
CA TYR A 421 16.55 23.61 -16.98
C TYR A 421 15.97 23.58 -15.56
N GLY A 422 16.16 22.50 -14.80
CA GLY A 422 15.68 22.40 -13.42
C GLY A 422 14.58 21.36 -13.19
N CYS A 423 14.16 20.61 -14.21
CA CYS A 423 13.18 19.53 -14.08
C CYS A 423 13.82 18.32 -13.38
N LEU A 424 13.12 17.74 -12.42
CA LEU A 424 13.50 16.54 -11.68
C LEU A 424 12.75 15.32 -12.19
N ASP A 425 13.34 14.16 -11.93
CA ASP A 425 12.77 12.83 -12.24
C ASP A 425 12.37 12.65 -13.70
N MET A 426 13.04 13.34 -14.62
CA MET A 426 12.81 13.17 -16.06
C MET A 426 13.14 11.76 -16.55
N ILE A 427 13.98 11.01 -15.82
CA ILE A 427 14.34 9.63 -16.14
C ILE A 427 14.08 8.74 -14.92
N GLY A 428 13.43 7.60 -15.15
CA GLY A 428 13.03 6.68 -14.08
C GLY A 428 11.67 7.06 -13.48
N SER A 429 11.41 6.66 -12.23
CA SER A 429 10.14 6.92 -11.55
C SER A 429 8.98 6.33 -12.37
N VAL A 430 8.13 7.15 -12.96
CA VAL A 430 7.10 6.73 -13.92
C VAL A 430 7.46 7.24 -15.31
N SER A 431 7.15 6.43 -16.33
CA SER A 431 7.14 6.93 -17.69
C SER A 431 5.98 7.91 -17.87
N GLU A 432 6.12 8.90 -18.74
CA GLU A 432 5.22 10.05 -18.76
C GLU A 432 4.50 10.22 -20.10
N TRP A 433 3.16 10.31 -20.06
CA TRP A 433 2.35 10.62 -21.24
C TRP A 433 2.68 11.99 -21.84
N CYS A 434 2.87 12.02 -23.17
CA CYS A 434 2.95 13.25 -23.96
C CYS A 434 1.67 13.44 -24.78
N ASN A 435 1.47 14.66 -25.29
CA ASN A 435 0.30 14.99 -26.11
C ASN A 435 0.31 14.28 -27.47
N ASP A 436 1.49 14.01 -28.03
CA ASP A 436 1.69 13.58 -29.41
C ASP A 436 1.13 12.18 -29.68
N TRP A 437 0.59 12.00 -30.88
CA TRP A 437 0.45 10.68 -31.47
C TRP A 437 1.84 10.15 -31.87
N TYR A 438 2.04 8.85 -31.73
CA TYR A 438 3.23 8.17 -32.23
C TYR A 438 3.09 7.92 -33.74
N HIS A 439 4.19 8.05 -34.47
CA HIS A 439 4.36 7.47 -35.80
C HIS A 439 5.85 7.19 -36.01
N PRO A 440 6.23 6.00 -36.53
CA PRO A 440 7.64 5.62 -36.67
C PRO A 440 8.40 6.61 -37.57
N GLU A 441 7.82 6.96 -38.71
CA GLU A 441 8.44 7.89 -39.67
C GLU A 441 8.29 9.39 -39.33
N TYR A 442 7.77 9.75 -38.15
CA TYR A 442 7.47 11.16 -37.85
C TYR A 442 8.72 12.03 -37.89
N TYR A 443 9.85 11.55 -37.37
CA TYR A 443 11.10 12.33 -37.30
C TYR A 443 11.65 12.67 -38.70
N HIS A 444 11.38 11.85 -39.71
CA HIS A 444 11.80 12.14 -41.10
C HIS A 444 11.08 13.34 -41.72
N ASN A 445 9.87 13.65 -41.24
CA ASN A 445 9.01 14.69 -41.81
C ASN A 445 8.52 15.69 -40.74
N SER A 446 9.17 15.70 -39.57
CA SER A 446 8.80 16.54 -38.45
C SER A 446 8.97 18.02 -38.82
N PRO A 447 7.99 18.89 -38.56
CA PRO A 447 8.17 20.32 -38.76
C PRO A 447 9.25 20.86 -37.82
N SER A 448 10.07 21.78 -38.34
CA SER A 448 11.21 22.33 -37.58
C SER A 448 10.82 23.32 -36.49
N VAL A 449 9.55 23.72 -36.39
CA VAL A 449 9.05 24.72 -35.43
C VAL A 449 7.85 24.15 -34.69
N ASN A 450 7.96 24.06 -33.37
CA ASN A 450 6.89 23.63 -32.45
C ASN A 450 6.15 22.34 -32.88
N PRO A 451 6.84 21.23 -33.19
CA PRO A 451 6.21 19.98 -33.58
C PRO A 451 5.26 19.46 -32.49
N LYS A 452 4.07 19.03 -32.92
CA LYS A 452 2.97 18.55 -32.07
C LYS A 452 2.60 17.08 -32.34
N GLY A 453 3.45 16.36 -33.08
CA GLY A 453 3.19 15.01 -33.54
C GLY A 453 2.59 14.97 -34.96
N PRO A 454 2.34 13.77 -35.50
CA PRO A 454 1.76 13.58 -36.82
C PRO A 454 0.28 13.99 -36.83
N GLU A 455 -0.18 14.54 -37.95
CA GLU A 455 -1.61 14.87 -38.15
C GLU A 455 -2.49 13.61 -38.18
N ILE A 456 -1.95 12.50 -38.67
CA ILE A 456 -2.63 11.20 -38.76
C ILE A 456 -2.17 10.33 -37.60
N SER A 457 -3.14 9.91 -36.78
CA SER A 457 -2.91 9.00 -35.65
C SER A 457 -2.63 7.57 -36.10
N THR A 458 -1.65 6.92 -35.48
CA THR A 458 -1.45 5.46 -35.57
C THR A 458 -2.25 4.69 -34.51
N GLY A 459 -3.06 5.38 -33.70
CA GLY A 459 -3.76 4.83 -32.54
C GLY A 459 -2.90 4.70 -31.28
N LEU A 460 -1.65 5.17 -31.32
CA LEU A 460 -0.70 5.08 -30.20
C LEU A 460 -0.23 6.47 -29.79
N ARG A 461 -0.13 6.76 -28.49
CA ARG A 461 0.38 8.02 -27.92
C ARG A 461 1.82 7.86 -27.45
N ILE A 462 2.56 8.96 -27.47
CA ILE A 462 3.95 8.99 -26.98
C ILE A 462 4.01 8.93 -25.45
N ILE A 463 4.99 8.19 -24.95
CA ILE A 463 5.39 8.09 -23.55
C ILE A 463 6.92 8.30 -23.48
N LYS A 464 7.40 9.08 -22.51
CA LYS A 464 8.83 9.41 -22.34
C LYS A 464 9.36 8.99 -20.96
N GLY A 465 10.68 9.11 -20.73
CA GLY A 465 11.32 9.01 -19.41
C GLY A 465 11.77 7.62 -18.95
N GLY A 466 11.02 6.57 -19.31
CA GLY A 466 11.23 5.26 -18.70
C GLY A 466 10.73 5.21 -17.25
N SER A 467 10.81 4.05 -16.59
CA SER A 467 10.26 3.86 -15.24
C SER A 467 11.12 2.99 -14.34
N LEU A 468 10.89 3.06 -13.03
CA LEU A 468 11.67 2.29 -12.05
C LEU A 468 11.70 0.77 -12.29
N PHE A 469 10.74 0.23 -13.04
CA PHE A 469 10.59 -1.21 -13.33
C PHE A 469 11.44 -1.70 -14.51
N ALA A 470 12.09 -0.80 -15.26
CA ALA A 470 12.91 -1.15 -16.41
C ALA A 470 14.30 -0.47 -16.33
N PRO A 471 15.15 -0.86 -15.36
CA PRO A 471 16.40 -0.17 -15.01
C PRO A 471 17.54 -0.43 -16.03
N TYR A 472 17.24 -0.37 -17.32
CA TYR A 472 18.21 -0.57 -18.40
C TYR A 472 18.61 0.78 -19.00
N ALA A 473 19.89 1.12 -18.93
CA ALA A 473 20.42 2.41 -19.39
C ALA A 473 19.95 2.80 -20.80
N TYR A 474 19.89 1.85 -21.75
CA TYR A 474 19.48 2.12 -23.13
C TYR A 474 18.01 2.56 -23.27
N LYS A 475 17.14 2.17 -22.31
CA LYS A 475 15.72 2.59 -22.22
C LYS A 475 15.52 3.87 -21.41
N MET A 476 16.58 4.36 -20.78
CA MET A 476 16.57 5.49 -19.85
C MET A 476 17.22 6.74 -20.45
N ARG A 477 17.33 6.82 -21.78
CA ARG A 477 17.87 8.00 -22.46
C ARG A 477 16.75 9.00 -22.76
N CYS A 478 17.08 10.29 -22.80
CA CYS A 478 16.13 11.36 -23.09
C CYS A 478 15.46 11.21 -24.47
N ALA A 479 16.18 10.65 -25.45
CA ALA A 479 15.70 10.44 -26.81
C ALA A 479 14.73 9.25 -26.94
N VAL A 480 14.69 8.33 -25.98
CA VAL A 480 13.85 7.12 -26.05
C VAL A 480 12.38 7.49 -26.24
N ARG A 481 11.75 6.78 -27.16
CA ARG A 481 10.32 6.91 -27.46
C ARG A 481 9.63 5.62 -27.08
N ILE A 482 8.75 5.69 -26.08
CA ILE A 482 7.83 4.62 -25.75
C ILE A 482 6.47 5.02 -26.30
N PHE A 483 5.62 4.05 -26.60
CA PHE A 483 4.28 4.31 -27.09
C PHE A 483 3.31 3.26 -26.59
N GLY A 484 2.05 3.65 -26.44
CA GLY A 484 0.97 2.80 -25.99
C GLY A 484 -0.36 3.30 -26.51
N LYS A 485 -1.39 2.46 -26.41
CA LYS A 485 -2.76 2.91 -26.70
C LYS A 485 -3.17 3.98 -25.68
N PRO A 486 -4.01 4.95 -26.06
CA PRO A 486 -4.42 6.00 -25.13
C PRO A 486 -5.20 5.47 -23.92
N GLU A 487 -5.76 4.26 -23.98
CA GLU A 487 -6.41 3.55 -22.86
C GLU A 487 -5.43 2.74 -21.98
N ASP A 488 -4.19 2.57 -22.42
CA ASP A 488 -3.21 1.81 -21.65
C ASP A 488 -2.94 2.51 -20.32
N ARG A 489 -2.97 1.75 -19.23
CA ARG A 489 -2.61 2.23 -17.90
C ARG A 489 -1.97 1.10 -17.13
N ASN A 490 -0.85 1.39 -16.48
CA ASN A 490 -0.18 0.41 -15.64
C ASN A 490 0.64 1.12 -14.56
N LYS A 491 1.25 0.35 -13.66
CA LYS A 491 2.00 0.86 -12.50
C LYS A 491 3.21 1.74 -12.84
N SER A 492 3.66 1.71 -14.10
CA SER A 492 4.87 2.39 -14.58
C SER A 492 4.57 3.64 -15.38
N ILE A 493 3.31 4.03 -15.57
CA ILE A 493 2.93 5.17 -16.41
C ILE A 493 2.18 6.19 -15.56
N GLY A 494 2.66 7.43 -15.60
CA GLY A 494 2.09 8.64 -15.03
C GLY A 494 2.23 9.78 -16.03
N PHE A 495 2.39 11.01 -15.55
CA PHE A 495 2.59 12.19 -16.40
C PHE A 495 3.05 13.41 -15.61
N ARG A 496 3.51 14.42 -16.35
CA ARG A 496 3.68 15.80 -15.89
C ARG A 496 2.99 16.76 -16.86
N CYS A 497 2.69 17.99 -16.43
CA CYS A 497 2.06 18.97 -17.31
C CYS A 497 3.05 19.99 -17.89
N ALA A 498 2.60 20.69 -18.92
CA ALA A 498 3.22 21.86 -19.52
C ALA A 498 2.19 22.99 -19.68
N LYS A 499 2.67 24.20 -19.93
CA LYS A 499 1.84 25.39 -20.14
C LYS A 499 2.57 26.37 -21.04
N ASP A 500 1.84 26.96 -21.99
CA ASP A 500 2.43 27.94 -22.90
C ASP A 500 2.93 29.17 -22.14
N TYR A 501 4.09 29.69 -22.54
CA TYR A 501 4.58 30.97 -22.04
C TYR A 501 3.82 32.10 -22.72
N LYS A 502 3.25 33.02 -21.91
CA LYS A 502 2.68 34.28 -22.42
C LYS A 502 3.52 35.41 -21.84
N PRO A 503 4.28 36.16 -22.66
CA PRO A 503 5.04 37.29 -22.16
C PRO A 503 4.09 38.31 -21.53
N ASP A 504 4.47 38.82 -20.37
CA ASP A 504 3.70 39.84 -19.66
C ASP A 504 3.82 41.16 -20.44
N THR A 505 2.81 41.45 -21.26
CA THR A 505 2.80 42.59 -22.19
C THR A 505 2.97 43.94 -21.47
N ASN A 506 2.64 44.03 -20.19
CA ASN A 506 2.82 45.23 -19.37
C ASN A 506 4.27 45.48 -18.93
N LYS A 507 5.11 44.43 -18.90
CA LYS A 507 6.54 44.55 -18.57
C LYS A 507 7.37 44.96 -19.79
N VAL A 508 7.01 44.43 -20.96
CA VAL A 508 7.68 44.74 -22.24
C VAL A 508 7.51 46.21 -22.62
N ILE A 509 6.31 46.78 -22.43
CA ILE A 509 6.06 48.21 -22.72
C ILE A 509 6.91 49.13 -21.82
N LYS A 510 7.02 48.81 -20.52
CA LYS A 510 7.84 49.60 -19.57
C LYS A 510 9.35 49.52 -19.83
N GLU A 511 9.84 48.46 -20.46
CA GLU A 511 11.24 48.34 -20.85
C GLU A 511 11.53 48.99 -22.21
N SER A 512 10.56 49.02 -23.13
CA SER A 512 10.68 49.77 -24.40
C SER A 512 10.49 51.28 -24.26
N GLU A 513 9.96 51.77 -23.14
CA GLU A 513 9.77 53.20 -22.83
C GLU A 513 10.89 53.81 -21.96
N LYS A 514 11.94 53.05 -21.61
CA LYS A 514 13.15 53.63 -21.01
C LYS A 514 14.04 54.20 -22.11
N PRO A 515 14.28 55.52 -22.13
CA PRO A 515 15.06 56.19 -23.17
C PRO A 515 16.54 55.79 -23.17
#